data_AF-A0A1G6CLP0-F1
#
_entry.id   AF-A0A1G6CLP0-F1
#
_cell.length_a   1.000
_cell.length_b   1.000
_cell.length_c   1.000
_cell.angle_alpha   90.00
_cell.angle_beta   90.00
_cell.angle_gamma   90.00
#
_symmetry.space_group_name_H-M   'P 1'
#
loop_
_entity.id
_entity.type
_entity.pdbx_description
1 polymer ?
#
loop_
_entity_poly.entity_id
_entity_poly.type
_entity_poly.pdbx_seq_one_letter_code
_entity_poly.pdbx_strand_id
1 'polypeptide(L)'
;MCYIVPVICPIIQYTAVRMYRKRIARLIYIALTAYIFVPIVVGIIQIFAYGVSIVNMAMAVVSILMYVFSYLDINDTVEKAQRVQMHELREERRSMKRLFDQTATAFVTAVEKKDSFSVGTSERVADCAKRIAEIYGKSAEECDEIYYAALLHDVGRIGIADNLIDKNPMSRMYR
;
A
#
# COMPACT_ATOMS: atom_id res chain seq x y z
N MET A 1 49.37 -13.02 19.03
CA MET A 1 47.91 -12.88 18.88
C MET A 1 47.49 -11.74 17.93
N CYS A 2 48.19 -10.59 17.85
CA CYS A 2 47.82 -9.47 16.96
C CYS A 2 47.92 -9.72 15.44
N TYR A 3 48.70 -10.69 14.97
CA TYR A 3 48.91 -10.93 13.53
C TYR A 3 47.90 -11.88 12.87
N ILE A 4 47.12 -12.62 13.68
CA ILE A 4 46.20 -13.64 13.18
C ILE A 4 44.84 -13.02 12.79
N VAL A 5 44.38 -12.05 13.58
CA VAL A 5 43.09 -11.35 13.41
C VAL A 5 42.94 -10.71 12.01
N PRO A 6 43.92 -9.95 11.46
CA PRO A 6 43.78 -9.31 10.14
C PRO A 6 43.76 -10.29 8.96
N VAL A 7 44.08 -11.57 9.17
CA VAL A 7 44.06 -12.60 8.12
C VAL A 7 42.80 -13.46 8.19
N ILE A 8 42.40 -13.90 9.38
CA ILE A 8 41.25 -14.79 9.56
C ILE A 8 39.92 -14.07 9.30
N CYS A 9 39.78 -12.82 9.75
CA CYS A 9 38.53 -12.08 9.64
C CYS A 9 38.09 -11.85 8.17
N PRO A 10 38.95 -11.38 7.24
CA PRO A 10 38.61 -11.28 5.82
C PRO A 10 38.19 -12.60 5.17
N ILE A 11 38.81 -13.72 5.55
CA ILE A 11 38.49 -15.05 5.01
C ILE A 11 37.09 -15.48 5.43
N ILE A 12 36.74 -15.29 6.70
CA ILE A 12 35.40 -15.59 7.22
C ILE A 12 34.36 -14.71 6.53
N GLN A 13 34.61 -13.40 6.44
CA GLN A 13 33.71 -12.45 5.77
C GLN A 13 33.50 -12.81 4.30
N TYR A 14 34.57 -13.11 3.56
CA TYR A 14 34.48 -13.50 2.15
C TYR A 14 33.70 -14.81 1.98
N THR A 15 33.92 -15.79 2.87
CA THR A 15 33.19 -17.05 2.85
C THR A 15 31.69 -16.84 3.07
N ALA A 16 31.30 -15.97 4.00
CA ALA A 16 29.90 -15.59 4.20
C ALA A 16 29.32 -14.91 2.95
N VAL A 17 30.02 -13.94 2.36
CA VAL A 17 29.58 -13.27 1.11
C VAL A 17 29.40 -14.28 -0.03
N ARG A 18 30.33 -15.25 -0.16
CA ARG A 18 30.26 -16.32 -1.16
C ARG A 18 29.09 -17.27 -0.92
N MET A 19 28.77 -17.58 0.34
CA MET A 19 27.63 -18.42 0.71
C MET A 19 26.31 -17.78 0.26
N TYR A 20 26.18 -16.47 0.42
CA TYR A 20 24.99 -15.72 0.01
C TYR A 20 25.00 -15.21 -1.44
N ARG A 21 25.99 -15.59 -2.27
CA ARG A 21 26.17 -15.08 -3.65
C ARG A 21 24.94 -15.20 -4.56
N LYS A 22 24.07 -16.18 -4.32
CA LYS A 22 22.86 -16.42 -5.13
C LYS A 22 21.68 -15.53 -4.70
N ARG A 23 21.73 -14.97 -3.49
CA ARG A 23 20.67 -14.15 -2.89
C ARG A 23 20.91 -12.65 -3.02
N ILE A 24 22.12 -12.26 -3.38
CA ILE A 24 22.59 -10.87 -3.41
C ILE A 24 22.77 -10.43 -4.87
N ALA A 25 22.45 -9.18 -5.18
CA ALA A 25 22.69 -8.61 -6.50
C ALA A 25 24.18 -8.63 -6.87
N ARG A 26 24.50 -8.79 -8.16
CA ARG A 26 25.90 -8.86 -8.63
C ARG A 26 26.72 -7.63 -8.24
N LEU A 27 26.11 -6.44 -8.26
CA LEU A 27 26.78 -5.18 -7.89
C LEU A 27 27.16 -5.15 -6.40
N ILE A 28 26.27 -5.60 -5.51
CA ILE A 28 26.54 -5.66 -4.07
C ILE A 28 27.60 -6.71 -3.77
N TYR A 29 27.57 -7.86 -4.47
CA TYR A 29 28.63 -8.87 -4.34
C TYR A 29 30.01 -8.29 -4.68
N ILE A 30 30.11 -7.51 -5.77
CA ILE A 30 31.35 -6.82 -6.15
C ILE A 30 31.75 -5.79 -5.10
N ALA A 31 30.81 -4.98 -4.61
CA ALA A 31 31.07 -3.96 -3.59
C ALA A 31 31.57 -4.57 -2.26
N LEU A 32 30.93 -5.64 -1.77
CA LEU A 32 31.35 -6.36 -0.57
C LEU A 32 32.71 -7.05 -0.74
N THR A 33 32.97 -7.62 -1.93
CA THR A 33 34.27 -8.22 -2.23
C THR A 33 35.36 -7.15 -2.27
N ALA A 34 35.11 -6.00 -2.92
CA ALA A 34 36.04 -4.88 -2.95
C ALA A 34 36.32 -4.33 -1.53
N TYR A 35 35.29 -4.23 -0.68
CA TYR A 35 35.42 -3.80 0.71
C TYR A 35 36.38 -4.67 1.53
N ILE A 36 36.40 -5.98 1.28
CA ILE A 36 37.28 -6.92 1.97
C ILE A 36 38.72 -6.84 1.45
N PHE A 37 38.91 -6.81 0.12
CA PHE A 37 40.25 -6.98 -0.48
C PHE A 37 41.02 -5.68 -0.72
N VAL A 38 40.35 -4.56 -1.02
CA VAL A 38 41.02 -3.28 -1.34
C VAL A 38 41.89 -2.78 -0.17
N PRO A 39 41.44 -2.76 1.10
CA PRO A 39 42.28 -2.32 2.21
C PRO A 39 43.52 -3.20 2.43
N ILE A 40 43.43 -4.51 2.15
CA ILE A 40 44.55 -5.45 2.26
C ILE A 40 45.60 -5.14 1.20
N VAL A 41 45.18 -4.97 -0.06
CA VAL A 41 46.08 -4.63 -1.17
C VAL A 41 46.76 -3.29 -0.93
N VAL A 42 45.99 -2.27 -0.54
CA VAL A 42 46.53 -0.94 -0.22
C VAL A 42 47.46 -0.98 0.99
N GLY A 43 47.16 -1.81 2.00
CA GLY A 43 48.02 -2.03 3.16
C GLY A 43 49.37 -2.64 2.80
N ILE A 44 49.40 -3.59 1.87
CA ILE A 44 50.65 -4.18 1.35
C ILE A 44 51.46 -3.12 0.57
N ILE A 45 50.80 -2.32 -0.27
CA ILE A 45 51.45 -1.24 -1.03
C ILE A 45 52.05 -0.18 -0.07
N GLN A 46 51.34 0.15 1.00
CA GLN A 46 51.79 1.13 2.00
C GLN A 46 53.15 0.77 2.63
N ILE A 47 53.47 -0.53 2.78
CA ILE A 47 54.77 -0.99 3.30
C ILE A 47 55.93 -0.47 2.45
N PHE A 48 55.74 -0.38 1.14
CA PHE A 48 56.75 0.08 0.19
C PHE A 48 56.67 1.59 -0.10
N ALA A 49 55.50 2.18 0.04
CA ALA A 49 55.21 3.55 -0.41
C ALA A 49 55.34 4.64 0.69
N TYR A 50 55.72 4.30 1.93
CA TYR A 50 55.90 5.21 3.09
C TYR A 50 54.77 6.25 3.31
N GLY A 51 53.57 5.99 2.78
CA GLY A 51 52.42 6.90 2.83
C GLY A 51 51.52 6.59 4.02
N VAL A 52 51.46 7.48 5.01
CA VAL A 52 50.78 7.23 6.30
C VAL A 52 49.24 7.13 6.19
N SER A 53 48.62 7.57 5.08
CA SER A 53 47.15 7.72 4.98
C SER A 53 46.45 6.98 3.82
N ILE A 54 47.17 6.22 2.99
CA ILE A 54 46.56 5.60 1.78
C ILE A 54 45.49 4.56 2.16
N VAL A 55 45.77 3.74 3.17
CA VAL A 55 44.80 2.73 3.67
C VAL A 55 43.55 3.41 4.21
N ASN A 56 43.68 4.49 4.97
CA ASN A 56 42.53 5.19 5.56
C ASN A 56 41.63 5.81 4.48
N MET A 57 42.22 6.44 3.45
CA MET A 57 41.48 6.98 2.32
C MET A 57 40.78 5.87 1.52
N ALA A 58 41.47 4.76 1.24
CA ALA A 58 40.89 3.62 0.55
C ALA A 58 39.73 2.98 1.33
N MET A 59 39.89 2.81 2.65
CA MET A 59 38.80 2.32 3.50
C MET A 59 37.59 3.25 3.44
N ALA A 60 37.78 4.57 3.54
CA ALA A 60 36.69 5.53 3.46
C ALA A 60 35.95 5.46 2.11
N VAL A 61 36.68 5.44 1.00
CA VAL A 61 36.10 5.36 -0.35
C VAL A 61 35.28 4.08 -0.51
N VAL A 62 35.83 2.93 -0.16
CA VAL A 62 35.13 1.65 -0.36
C VAL A 62 33.96 1.49 0.62
N SER A 63 34.04 2.07 1.82
CA SER A 63 32.92 2.14 2.78
C SER A 63 31.75 2.97 2.22
N ILE A 64 32.05 4.14 1.67
CA ILE A 64 31.03 5.01 1.05
C ILE A 64 30.38 4.30 -0.14
N LEU A 65 31.18 3.70 -1.03
CA LEU A 65 30.66 2.96 -2.17
C LEU A 65 29.77 1.79 -1.73
N MET A 66 30.20 1.01 -0.74
CA MET A 66 29.40 -0.10 -0.19
C MET A 66 28.07 0.40 0.37
N TYR A 67 28.08 1.50 1.14
CA TYR A 67 26.87 2.09 1.69
C TYR A 67 25.91 2.56 0.59
N VAL A 68 26.41 3.28 -0.41
CA VAL A 68 25.59 3.75 -1.54
C VAL A 68 24.96 2.58 -2.29
N PHE A 69 25.72 1.54 -2.63
CA PHE A 69 25.17 0.38 -3.33
C PHE A 69 24.16 -0.41 -2.48
N SER A 70 24.42 -0.56 -1.18
CA SER A 70 23.49 -1.19 -0.25
C SER A 70 22.19 -0.40 -0.15
N TYR A 71 22.29 0.93 -0.05
CA TYR A 71 21.13 1.82 0.00
C TYR A 71 20.28 1.74 -1.27
N LEU A 72 20.91 1.72 -2.45
CA LEU A 72 20.20 1.58 -3.73
C LEU A 72 19.43 0.25 -3.83
N ASP A 73 20.03 -0.85 -3.41
CA ASP A 73 19.38 -2.18 -3.43
C ASP A 73 18.21 -2.28 -2.45
N ILE A 74 18.41 -1.75 -1.23
CA ILE A 74 17.34 -1.67 -0.23
C ILE A 74 16.21 -0.80 -0.76
N ASN A 75 16.50 0.34 -1.36
CA ASN A 75 15.50 1.25 -1.89
C ASN A 75 14.66 0.59 -3.00
N ASP A 76 15.28 -0.11 -3.95
CA ASP A 76 14.57 -0.87 -4.99
C ASP A 76 13.70 -2.00 -4.40
N THR A 77 14.21 -2.69 -3.37
CA THR A 77 13.44 -3.75 -2.67
C THR A 77 12.24 -3.18 -1.92
N VAL A 78 12.42 -2.06 -1.22
CA VAL A 78 11.35 -1.35 -0.49
C VAL A 78 10.30 -0.84 -1.45
N GLU A 79 10.70 -0.24 -2.57
CA GLU A 79 9.78 0.28 -3.58
C GLU A 79 8.91 -0.84 -4.17
N LYS A 80 9.51 -2.01 -4.47
CA LYS A 80 8.77 -3.20 -4.93
C LYS A 80 7.78 -3.70 -3.88
N ALA A 81 8.22 -3.80 -2.62
CA ALA A 81 7.36 -4.24 -1.53
C ALA A 81 6.16 -3.29 -1.32
N GLN A 82 6.39 -1.97 -1.37
CA GLN A 82 5.33 -0.96 -1.27
C GLN A 82 4.33 -1.03 -2.42
N ARG A 83 4.80 -1.25 -3.66
CA ARG A 83 3.92 -1.40 -4.83
C ARG A 83 2.97 -2.59 -4.69
N VAL A 84 3.45 -3.72 -4.18
CA VAL A 84 2.64 -4.92 -3.93
C VAL A 84 1.60 -4.64 -2.86
N GLN A 85 2.01 -4.11 -1.70
CA GLN A 85 1.09 -3.78 -0.60
C GLN A 85 0.00 -2.78 -1.04
N MET A 86 0.38 -1.77 -1.83
CA MET A 86 -0.57 -0.80 -2.37
C MET A 86 -1.56 -1.45 -3.35
N HIS A 87 -1.14 -2.45 -4.11
CA HIS A 87 -2.03 -3.20 -5.00
C HIS A 87 -3.04 -4.02 -4.21
N GLU A 88 -2.57 -4.78 -3.22
CA GLU A 88 -3.41 -5.60 -2.33
C GLU A 88 -4.45 -4.74 -1.59
N LEU A 89 -4.02 -3.64 -0.98
CA LEU A 89 -4.92 -2.73 -0.26
C LEU A 89 -5.96 -2.09 -1.18
N ARG A 90 -5.59 -1.78 -2.43
CA ARG A 90 -6.54 -1.30 -3.45
C ARG A 90 -7.55 -2.36 -3.86
N GLU A 91 -7.13 -3.61 -4.00
CA GLU A 91 -8.03 -4.73 -4.32
C GLU A 91 -8.99 -5.03 -3.17
N GLU A 92 -8.49 -5.06 -1.94
CA GLU A 92 -9.30 -5.20 -0.73
C GLU A 92 -10.34 -4.08 -0.62
N ARG A 93 -9.93 -2.82 -0.80
CA ARG A 93 -10.86 -1.68 -0.81
C ARG A 93 -11.93 -1.81 -1.90
N ARG A 94 -11.57 -2.26 -3.11
CA ARG A 94 -12.55 -2.49 -4.19
C ARG A 94 -13.51 -3.63 -3.85
N SER A 95 -13.02 -4.72 -3.27
CA SER A 95 -13.84 -5.85 -2.84
C SER A 95 -14.85 -5.42 -1.77
N MET A 96 -14.37 -4.70 -0.75
CA MET A 96 -15.20 -4.15 0.32
C MET A 96 -16.28 -3.21 -0.22
N LYS A 97 -15.92 -2.30 -1.15
CA LYS A 97 -16.89 -1.40 -1.78
C LYS A 97 -17.98 -2.18 -2.54
N ARG A 98 -17.60 -3.20 -3.32
CA ARG A 98 -18.56 -4.05 -4.05
C ARG A 98 -19.52 -4.79 -3.12
N LEU A 99 -19.01 -5.34 -2.01
CA LEU A 99 -19.85 -6.02 -1.02
C LEU A 99 -20.81 -5.05 -0.34
N PHE A 100 -20.34 -3.85 -0.03
CA PHE A 100 -21.17 -2.77 0.51
C PHE A 100 -22.29 -2.39 -0.48
N ASP A 101 -21.97 -2.17 -1.76
CA ASP A 101 -22.94 -1.88 -2.83
C ASP A 101 -24.02 -2.94 -2.94
N GLN A 102 -23.61 -4.21 -2.99
CA GLN A 102 -24.52 -5.36 -3.09
C GLN A 102 -25.45 -5.43 -1.87
N THR A 103 -24.90 -5.22 -0.68
CA THR A 103 -25.66 -5.28 0.58
C THR A 103 -26.66 -4.13 0.69
N ALA A 104 -26.23 -2.90 0.37
CA ALA A 104 -27.10 -1.72 0.36
C ALA A 104 -28.27 -1.92 -0.62
N THR A 105 -27.98 -2.36 -1.84
CA THR A 105 -28.98 -2.63 -2.88
C THR A 105 -29.96 -3.72 -2.45
N ALA A 106 -29.47 -4.78 -1.79
CA ALA A 106 -30.32 -5.85 -1.28
C ALA A 106 -31.29 -5.37 -0.19
N PHE A 107 -30.83 -4.51 0.73
CA PHE A 107 -31.71 -3.90 1.74
C PHE A 107 -32.79 -3.04 1.11
N VAL A 108 -32.43 -2.16 0.17
CA VAL A 108 -33.39 -1.32 -0.55
C VAL A 108 -34.42 -2.18 -1.27
N THR A 109 -33.97 -3.19 -2.01
CA THR A 109 -34.85 -4.11 -2.73
C THR A 109 -35.81 -4.82 -1.78
N ALA A 110 -35.34 -5.23 -0.59
CA ALA A 110 -36.18 -5.86 0.42
C ALA A 110 -37.25 -4.91 0.99
N VAL A 111 -36.91 -3.63 1.19
CA VAL A 111 -37.86 -2.60 1.66
C VAL A 111 -38.91 -2.31 0.60
N GLU A 112 -38.47 -2.05 -0.64
CA GLU A 112 -39.35 -1.70 -1.75
C GLU A 112 -40.28 -2.86 -2.13
N LYS A 113 -39.86 -4.13 -1.98
CA LYS A 113 -40.73 -5.28 -2.24
C LYS A 113 -41.98 -5.34 -1.33
N LYS A 114 -41.98 -4.62 -0.21
CA LYS A 114 -43.12 -4.53 0.70
C LYS A 114 -44.26 -3.66 0.14
N ASP A 115 -43.96 -2.76 -0.80
CA ASP A 115 -44.94 -1.86 -1.41
C ASP A 115 -44.80 -1.88 -2.95
N SER A 116 -45.89 -2.26 -3.63
CA SER A 116 -45.88 -2.55 -5.07
C SER A 116 -45.57 -1.32 -5.95
N PHE A 117 -45.65 -0.11 -5.39
CA PHE A 117 -45.46 1.15 -6.11
C PHE A 117 -44.07 1.78 -5.99
N SER A 118 -43.18 1.23 -5.13
CA SER A 118 -41.92 1.89 -4.77
C SER A 118 -40.66 1.33 -5.44
N VAL A 119 -40.77 0.26 -6.25
CA VAL A 119 -39.62 -0.40 -6.91
C VAL A 119 -38.79 0.58 -7.75
N GLY A 120 -37.50 0.70 -7.44
CA GLY A 120 -36.53 1.56 -8.13
C GLY A 120 -36.62 3.04 -7.78
N THR A 121 -37.43 3.42 -6.77
CA THR A 121 -37.58 4.83 -6.36
C THR A 121 -36.34 5.31 -5.63
N SER A 122 -35.79 4.50 -4.73
CA SER A 122 -34.64 4.86 -3.90
C SER A 122 -33.38 5.07 -4.73
N GLU A 123 -33.16 4.23 -5.75
CA GLU A 123 -32.03 4.35 -6.69
C GLU A 123 -32.12 5.65 -7.51
N ARG A 124 -33.31 6.00 -8.02
CA ARG A 124 -33.53 7.26 -8.76
C ARG A 124 -33.30 8.49 -7.90
N VAL A 125 -33.73 8.46 -6.64
CA VAL A 125 -33.51 9.55 -5.67
C VAL A 125 -32.03 9.68 -5.37
N ALA A 126 -31.32 8.56 -5.16
CA ALA A 126 -29.89 8.53 -4.91
C ALA A 126 -29.07 9.09 -6.08
N ASP A 127 -29.39 8.69 -7.31
CA ASP A 127 -28.75 9.21 -8.53
C ASP A 127 -28.96 10.72 -8.69
N CYS A 128 -30.17 11.20 -8.43
CA CYS A 128 -30.48 12.62 -8.48
C CYS A 128 -29.67 13.40 -7.43
N ALA A 129 -29.64 12.92 -6.18
CA ALA A 129 -28.90 13.52 -5.09
C ALA A 129 -27.39 13.58 -5.39
N LYS A 130 -26.83 12.50 -5.94
CA LYS A 130 -25.42 12.44 -6.36
C LYS A 130 -25.11 13.47 -7.46
N ARG A 131 -25.92 13.54 -8.51
CA ARG A 131 -25.73 14.52 -9.60
C ARG A 131 -25.81 15.95 -9.09
N ILE A 132 -26.73 16.24 -8.17
CA ILE A 132 -26.81 17.55 -7.52
C ILE A 132 -25.51 17.83 -6.76
N ALA A 133 -25.00 16.88 -5.98
CA ALA A 133 -23.73 17.04 -5.26
C ALA A 133 -22.54 17.32 -6.20
N GLU A 134 -22.44 16.58 -7.31
CA GLU A 134 -21.41 16.76 -8.35
C GLU A 134 -21.47 18.17 -8.96
N ILE A 135 -22.67 18.66 -9.31
CA ILE A 135 -22.87 20.02 -9.86
C ILE A 135 -22.43 21.10 -8.87
N TYR A 136 -22.62 20.86 -7.57
CA TYR A 136 -22.20 21.77 -6.51
C TYR A 136 -20.70 21.66 -6.15
N GLY A 137 -19.92 20.88 -6.90
CA GLY A 137 -18.47 20.78 -6.75
C GLY A 137 -18.02 19.96 -5.55
N LYS A 138 -18.86 19.03 -5.07
CA LYS A 138 -18.49 18.09 -4.00
C LYS A 138 -17.43 17.11 -4.47
N SER A 139 -16.61 16.64 -3.52
CA SER A 139 -15.62 15.60 -3.80
C SER A 139 -16.30 14.28 -4.17
N ALA A 140 -15.60 13.39 -4.88
CA ALA A 140 -16.15 12.08 -5.26
C ALA A 140 -16.57 11.24 -4.03
N GLU A 141 -15.88 11.41 -2.90
CA GLU A 141 -16.20 10.74 -1.64
C GLU A 141 -17.50 11.28 -1.03
N GLU A 142 -17.65 12.61 -0.95
CA GLU A 142 -18.91 13.24 -0.52
C GLU A 142 -20.09 12.90 -1.45
N CYS A 143 -19.86 12.79 -2.76
CA CYS A 143 -20.90 12.41 -3.72
C CYS A 143 -21.36 10.96 -3.50
N ASP A 144 -20.44 10.04 -3.21
CA ASP A 144 -20.76 8.66 -2.87
C ASP A 144 -21.48 8.58 -1.52
N GLU A 145 -21.08 9.35 -0.50
CA GLU A 145 -21.79 9.42 0.79
C GLU A 145 -23.24 9.89 0.62
N ILE A 146 -23.45 10.97 -0.15
CA ILE A 146 -24.79 11.51 -0.44
C ILE A 146 -25.63 10.48 -1.20
N TYR A 147 -25.03 9.78 -2.17
CA TYR A 147 -25.68 8.69 -2.89
C TYR A 147 -26.18 7.61 -1.93
N TYR A 148 -25.32 7.06 -1.06
CA TYR A 148 -25.73 5.99 -0.14
C TYR A 148 -26.72 6.47 0.93
N ALA A 149 -26.59 7.71 1.41
CA ALA A 149 -27.56 8.29 2.35
C ALA A 149 -28.95 8.38 1.74
N ALA A 150 -29.05 8.84 0.49
CA ALA A 150 -30.30 8.90 -0.25
C ALA A 150 -30.82 7.49 -0.61
N LEU A 151 -29.94 6.57 -0.99
CA LEU A 151 -30.29 5.19 -1.33
C LEU A 151 -30.90 4.46 -0.12
N LEU A 152 -30.37 4.67 1.07
CA LEU A 152 -30.75 3.95 2.29
C LEU A 152 -31.75 4.72 3.18
N HIS A 153 -32.21 5.91 2.78
CA HIS A 153 -32.98 6.82 3.65
C HIS A 153 -34.24 6.17 4.27
N ASP A 154 -34.92 5.30 3.51
CA ASP A 154 -36.15 4.62 3.92
C ASP A 154 -35.92 3.23 4.56
N VAL A 155 -34.68 2.73 4.62
CA VAL A 155 -34.35 1.40 5.18
C VAL A 155 -34.69 1.31 6.68
N GLY A 156 -34.69 2.43 7.40
CA GLY A 156 -35.11 2.51 8.81
C GLY A 156 -36.59 2.20 9.05
N ARG A 157 -37.43 2.20 7.99
CA ARG A 157 -38.88 1.95 8.11
C ARG A 157 -39.25 0.46 8.13
N ILE A 158 -38.29 -0.45 7.95
CA ILE A 158 -38.50 -1.91 7.98
C ILE A 158 -39.17 -2.39 9.28
N GLY A 159 -38.82 -1.79 10.43
CA GLY A 159 -39.33 -2.18 11.74
C GLY A 159 -40.67 -1.53 12.15
N ILE A 160 -41.25 -0.69 11.31
CA ILE A 160 -42.47 0.05 11.63
C ILE A 160 -43.69 -0.77 11.14
N ALA A 161 -44.66 -0.97 12.04
CA ALA A 161 -45.86 -1.76 11.76
C ALA A 161 -46.73 -1.11 10.66
N ASP A 162 -47.22 -1.91 9.71
CA ASP A 162 -47.90 -1.44 8.48
C ASP A 162 -49.15 -0.58 8.73
N ASN A 163 -49.83 -0.87 9.83
CA ASN A 163 -50.98 -0.17 10.36
C ASN A 163 -50.69 1.29 10.78
N LEU A 164 -49.43 1.73 10.82
CA LEU A 164 -49.05 3.13 11.04
C LEU A 164 -48.63 3.87 9.75
N ILE A 165 -48.21 3.15 8.71
CA ILE A 165 -47.66 3.75 7.48
C ILE A 165 -48.76 4.03 6.45
N ASP A 166 -49.83 3.24 6.43
CA ASP A 166 -50.93 3.47 5.49
C ASP A 166 -51.91 4.53 6.02
N LYS A 167 -51.55 5.79 5.81
CA LYS A 167 -52.52 6.90 5.77
C LYS A 167 -52.39 7.59 4.43
N ASN A 168 -52.90 6.95 3.38
CA ASN A 168 -53.13 7.63 2.11
C ASN A 168 -54.14 8.78 2.31
N PRO A 169 -53.72 10.07 2.22
CA PRO A 169 -54.64 11.20 2.40
C PRO A 169 -55.55 11.41 1.17
N MET A 170 -55.26 10.78 0.03
CA MET A 170 -56.04 10.95 -1.21
C MET A 170 -57.31 10.10 -1.28
N SER A 171 -57.51 9.11 -0.40
CA SER A 171 -58.75 8.30 -0.37
C SER A 171 -59.93 8.99 0.33
N ARG A 172 -59.70 10.14 0.97
CA ARG A 172 -60.72 10.90 1.71
C ARG A 172 -61.40 12.01 0.92
N MET A 173 -60.97 12.29 -0.32
CA MET A 173 -61.47 13.43 -1.10
C MET A 173 -62.60 13.08 -2.09
N TYR A 174 -63.03 11.82 -2.13
CA TYR A 174 -64.16 11.33 -2.95
C TYR A 174 -65.17 10.50 -2.13
N ARG A 175 -65.48 10.92 -0.90
CA ARG A 175 -66.64 10.43 -0.14
C ARG A 175 -67.46 11.57 0.39
#